data_AF-A0A9E5F1D7-F1
#
_entry.id   AF-A0A9E5F1D7-F1
#
_cell.length_a   1.000
_cell.length_b   1.000
_cell.length_c   1.000
_cell.angle_alpha   90.00
_cell.angle_beta   90.00
_cell.angle_gamma   90.00
#
_symmetry.space_group_name_H-M   'P 1'
#
loop_
_entity.id
_entity.type
_entity.pdbx_description
1 polymer ?
#
loop_
_entity_poly.entity_id
_entity_poly.type
_entity_poly.pdbx_seq_one_letter_code
_entity_poly.pdbx_strand_id
1 'polypeptide(L)'
;ELWKELELRSHTKLLHETGLVIFGDKKNSEVLRGVRDSSQRYGIAIEEWDPKRIANQFPQAQLPANCVGLFEKTGGYLEVENCVRVSCEQASQLGAELHFQEPVVSWQKNRHGFEVVTSKGRYQSERLVVTAGAWNSRLIQETKPFLRVHRVPLFWFDSKGLFKKEKGVPCFAFDLPEGFFYGFTESGGEVKVTIHRPLGVVENPSEENREVKKEEAPKQLPFFPK
;
A
#
# COMPACT_ATOMS: atom_id res chain seq x y z
N GLU A 1 3.87 2.23 -16.03
CA GLU A 1 4.32 3.25 -17.01
C GLU A 1 4.36 4.65 -16.39
N LEU A 2 3.23 5.20 -15.93
CA LEU A 2 3.17 6.55 -15.32
C LEU A 2 4.18 6.79 -14.18
N TRP A 3 4.48 5.77 -13.35
CA TRP A 3 5.54 5.90 -12.34
C TRP A 3 6.92 6.13 -12.95
N LYS A 4 7.28 5.38 -13.99
CA LYS A 4 8.57 5.54 -14.70
C LYS A 4 8.64 6.90 -15.40
N GLU A 5 7.52 7.37 -15.95
CA GLU A 5 7.42 8.71 -16.52
C GLU A 5 7.61 9.80 -15.47
N LEU A 6 6.99 9.67 -14.30
CA LEU A 6 7.18 10.61 -13.20
C LEU A 6 8.63 10.61 -12.70
N GLU A 7 9.27 9.44 -12.56
CA GLU A 7 10.70 9.34 -12.23
C GLU A 7 11.58 10.10 -13.24
N LEU A 8 11.27 9.98 -14.55
CA LEU A 8 12.00 10.67 -15.61
C LEU A 8 11.82 12.19 -15.52
N ARG A 9 10.60 12.67 -15.28
CA ARG A 9 10.29 14.11 -15.19
C ARG A 9 10.86 14.75 -13.92
N SER A 10 10.79 14.04 -12.79
CA SER A 10 11.21 14.57 -11.48
C SER A 10 12.65 14.24 -11.11
N HIS A 11 13.38 13.48 -11.93
CA HIS A 11 14.73 12.97 -11.66
C HIS A 11 14.87 12.30 -10.28
N THR A 12 13.79 11.70 -9.78
CA THR A 12 13.73 11.06 -8.46
C THR A 12 13.38 9.61 -8.64
N LYS A 13 14.10 8.69 -7.98
CA LYS A 13 13.71 7.27 -7.97
C LYS A 13 12.47 7.10 -7.09
N LEU A 14 11.44 6.43 -7.62
CA LEU A 14 10.14 6.24 -6.97
C LEU A 14 9.73 4.77 -6.93
N LEU A 15 9.89 4.05 -8.04
CA LEU A 15 9.47 2.65 -8.21
C LEU A 15 10.68 1.72 -8.13
N HIS A 16 10.69 0.84 -7.14
CA HIS A 16 11.72 -0.18 -6.97
C HIS A 16 11.17 -1.55 -7.34
N GLU A 17 11.49 -2.02 -8.54
CA GLU A 17 11.14 -3.37 -9.05
C GLU A 17 12.04 -4.43 -8.39
N THR A 18 11.75 -4.77 -7.13
CA THR A 18 12.46 -5.80 -6.35
C THR A 18 11.98 -7.22 -6.62
N GLY A 19 10.94 -7.37 -7.42
CA GLY A 19 10.07 -8.53 -7.45
C GLY A 19 9.06 -8.52 -6.31
N LEU A 20 7.98 -9.27 -6.51
CA LEU A 20 6.94 -9.56 -5.52
C LEU A 20 6.69 -11.07 -5.51
N VAL A 21 6.75 -11.71 -4.34
CA VAL A 21 6.31 -13.09 -4.16
C VAL A 21 5.08 -13.14 -3.26
N ILE A 22 4.06 -13.86 -3.69
CA ILE A 22 2.87 -14.14 -2.87
C ILE A 22 2.88 -15.61 -2.53
N PHE A 23 2.95 -15.92 -1.23
CA PHE A 23 2.90 -17.28 -0.72
C PHE A 23 1.48 -17.65 -0.30
N GLY A 24 1.11 -18.92 -0.46
CA GLY A 24 -0.17 -19.43 0.02
C GLY A 24 -0.33 -20.92 -0.25
N ASP A 25 -1.39 -21.50 0.31
CA ASP A 25 -1.77 -22.89 0.07
C ASP A 25 -1.98 -23.13 -1.43
N LYS A 26 -1.29 -24.12 -2.00
CA LYS A 26 -1.32 -24.41 -3.44
C LYS A 26 -2.73 -24.62 -4.00
N LYS A 27 -3.62 -25.23 -3.22
CA LYS A 27 -4.98 -25.60 -3.65
C LYS A 27 -6.05 -24.65 -3.14
N ASN A 28 -5.89 -24.17 -1.91
CA ASN A 28 -6.97 -23.48 -1.19
C ASN A 28 -6.84 -21.96 -1.19
N SER A 29 -5.68 -21.40 -1.57
CA SER A 29 -5.51 -19.94 -1.62
C SER A 29 -6.31 -19.31 -2.76
N GLU A 30 -7.29 -18.49 -2.40
CA GLU A 30 -8.05 -17.68 -3.36
C GLU A 30 -7.19 -16.60 -3.99
N VAL A 31 -6.24 -16.03 -3.22
CA VAL A 31 -5.31 -15.03 -3.72
C VAL A 31 -4.42 -15.62 -4.82
N LEU A 32 -3.80 -16.79 -4.59
CA LEU A 32 -2.97 -17.43 -5.61
C LEU A 32 -3.77 -17.81 -6.86
N ARG A 33 -5.03 -18.23 -6.70
CA ARG A 33 -5.94 -18.47 -7.83
C ARG A 33 -6.14 -17.19 -8.65
N GLY A 34 -6.50 -16.08 -7.99
CA GLY A 34 -6.69 -14.79 -8.66
C GLY A 34 -5.43 -14.26 -9.36
N VAL A 35 -4.24 -14.47 -8.77
CA VAL A 35 -2.95 -14.12 -9.38
C VAL A 35 -2.71 -14.93 -10.65
N ARG A 36 -2.91 -16.26 -10.62
CA ARG A 36 -2.77 -17.13 -11.81
C ARG A 36 -3.74 -16.73 -12.91
N ASP A 37 -5.01 -16.53 -12.57
CA ASP A 37 -6.05 -16.15 -13.53
C ASP A 37 -5.73 -14.81 -14.21
N SER A 38 -5.29 -13.83 -13.43
CA SER A 38 -4.91 -12.50 -13.94
C SER A 38 -3.64 -12.58 -14.80
N SER A 39 -2.64 -13.32 -14.34
CA SER A 39 -1.39 -13.52 -15.08
C SER A 39 -1.63 -14.19 -16.43
N GLN A 40 -2.44 -15.23 -16.48
CA GLN A 40 -2.80 -15.90 -17.73
C GLN A 40 -3.59 -14.97 -18.66
N ARG A 41 -4.57 -14.23 -18.13
CA ARG A 41 -5.41 -13.33 -18.92
C ARG A 41 -4.63 -12.19 -19.56
N TYR A 42 -3.66 -11.64 -18.83
CA TYR A 42 -2.93 -10.43 -19.26
C TYR A 42 -1.49 -10.71 -19.69
N GLY A 43 -1.07 -11.98 -19.78
CA GLY A 43 0.27 -12.36 -20.22
C GLY A 43 1.39 -11.92 -19.26
N ILE A 44 1.11 -11.82 -17.96
CA ILE A 44 2.10 -11.40 -16.96
C ILE A 44 2.97 -12.61 -16.62
N ALA A 45 4.28 -12.48 -16.79
CA ALA A 45 5.21 -13.55 -16.46
C ALA A 45 5.31 -13.74 -14.94
N ILE A 46 4.85 -14.90 -14.46
CA ILE A 46 5.00 -15.34 -13.08
C ILE A 46 5.74 -16.67 -13.02
N GLU A 47 6.44 -16.88 -11.91
CA GLU A 47 7.19 -18.11 -11.64
C GLU A 47 6.66 -18.76 -10.36
N GLU A 48 6.32 -20.05 -10.41
CA GLU A 48 5.93 -20.80 -9.21
C GLU A 48 7.18 -21.30 -8.47
N TRP A 49 7.29 -20.95 -7.19
CA TRP A 49 8.31 -21.43 -6.26
C TRP A 49 7.73 -22.58 -5.44
N ASP A 50 8.32 -23.76 -5.60
CA ASP A 50 8.02 -24.92 -4.76
C ASP A 50 8.66 -24.79 -3.36
N PRO A 51 8.28 -25.64 -2.38
CA PRO A 51 8.84 -25.58 -1.03
C PRO A 51 10.38 -25.62 -0.97
N LYS A 52 11.04 -26.35 -1.89
CA LYS A 52 12.51 -26.44 -1.92
C LYS A 52 13.11 -25.10 -2.33
N ARG A 53 12.54 -24.46 -3.36
CA ARG A 53 12.97 -23.15 -3.82
C ARG A 53 12.71 -22.07 -2.78
N ILE A 54 11.57 -22.11 -2.10
CA ILE A 54 11.26 -21.20 -0.99
C ILE A 54 12.33 -21.32 0.09
N ALA A 55 12.66 -22.54 0.53
CA ALA A 55 13.68 -22.75 1.56
C ALA A 55 15.06 -22.21 1.16
N ASN A 56 15.38 -22.18 -0.14
CA ASN A 56 16.65 -21.64 -0.64
C ASN A 56 16.64 -20.12 -0.84
N GLN A 57 15.56 -19.57 -1.39
CA GLN A 57 15.48 -18.15 -1.81
C GLN A 57 14.88 -17.24 -0.73
N PHE A 58 14.10 -17.81 0.19
CA PHE A 58 13.44 -17.11 1.28
C PHE A 58 13.54 -17.95 2.57
N PRO A 59 14.77 -18.31 3.02
CA PRO A 59 14.99 -19.21 4.17
C PRO A 59 14.42 -18.70 5.49
N GLN A 60 14.15 -17.40 5.59
CA GLN A 60 13.57 -16.78 6.78
C GLN A 60 12.07 -17.04 6.94
N ALA A 61 11.36 -17.50 5.91
CA ALA A 61 9.94 -17.86 6.02
C ALA A 61 9.74 -19.26 6.62
N GLN A 62 8.76 -19.37 7.50
CA GLN A 62 8.29 -20.62 8.07
C GLN A 62 6.88 -20.87 7.56
N LEU A 63 6.77 -21.66 6.50
CA LEU A 63 5.51 -21.91 5.81
C LEU A 63 5.05 -23.37 5.97
N PRO A 64 3.72 -23.62 5.99
CA PRO A 64 3.17 -24.96 5.86
C PRO A 64 3.72 -25.69 4.64
N ALA A 65 3.88 -27.01 4.74
CA ALA A 65 4.54 -27.84 3.72
C ALA A 65 3.89 -27.80 2.32
N ASN A 66 2.61 -27.45 2.24
CA ASN A 66 1.83 -27.35 1.01
C ASN A 66 1.80 -25.93 0.41
N CYS A 67 2.51 -24.97 1.01
CA CYS A 67 2.61 -23.62 0.47
C CYS A 67 3.51 -23.57 -0.76
N VAL A 68 3.11 -22.76 -1.73
CA VAL A 68 3.93 -22.36 -2.88
C VAL A 68 4.02 -20.84 -2.93
N GLY A 69 4.99 -20.31 -3.65
CA GLY A 69 5.11 -18.88 -3.95
C GLY A 69 4.81 -18.61 -5.41
N LEU A 70 4.10 -17.54 -5.73
CA LEU A 70 4.01 -16.99 -7.09
C LEU A 70 4.84 -15.72 -7.14
N PHE A 71 5.94 -15.77 -7.89
CA PHE A 71 6.90 -14.68 -8.02
C PHE A 71 6.69 -13.91 -9.32
N GLU A 72 6.48 -12.61 -9.21
CA GLU A 72 6.45 -11.67 -10.32
C GLU A 72 7.71 -10.79 -10.27
N LYS A 73 8.54 -10.86 -11.31
CA LYS A 73 9.82 -10.13 -11.36
C LYS A 73 9.66 -8.60 -11.39
N THR A 74 8.60 -8.11 -12.03
CA THR A 74 8.31 -6.68 -12.19
C THR A 74 7.59 -6.07 -10.99
N GLY A 75 7.16 -6.89 -10.03
CA GLY A 75 6.60 -6.43 -8.77
C GLY A 75 7.61 -5.67 -7.91
N GLY A 76 7.14 -4.98 -6.87
CA GLY A 76 8.01 -4.21 -6.00
C GLY A 76 7.26 -3.18 -5.18
N TYR A 77 7.90 -2.03 -4.91
CA TYR A 77 7.32 -0.99 -4.07
C TYR A 77 7.55 0.43 -4.59
N LEU A 78 6.75 1.35 -4.07
CA LEU A 78 6.85 2.78 -4.30
C LEU A 78 7.29 3.49 -3.03
N GLU A 79 8.14 4.51 -3.17
CA GLU A 79 8.38 5.50 -2.12
C GLU A 79 7.22 6.50 -2.11
N VAL A 80 6.13 6.15 -1.44
CA VAL A 80 4.83 6.83 -1.58
C VAL A 80 4.88 8.30 -1.15
N GLU A 81 5.63 8.65 -0.09
CA GLU A 81 5.81 10.04 0.31
C GLU A 81 6.52 10.85 -0.77
N ASN A 82 7.55 10.27 -1.39
CA ASN A 82 8.25 10.88 -2.52
C ASN A 82 7.35 10.99 -3.75
N CYS A 83 6.52 9.98 -4.03
CA CYS A 83 5.56 10.03 -5.13
C CYS A 83 4.60 11.22 -5.00
N VAL A 84 4.05 11.44 -3.80
CA VAL A 84 3.16 12.59 -3.53
C VAL A 84 3.93 13.90 -3.63
N ARG A 85 5.10 13.99 -2.97
CA ARG A 85 5.93 15.19 -2.97
C ARG A 85 6.28 15.63 -4.39
N VAL A 86 6.84 14.74 -5.22
CA VAL A 86 7.23 15.10 -6.58
C VAL A 86 6.03 15.39 -7.47
N SER A 87 4.89 14.72 -7.26
CA SER A 87 3.66 15.04 -8.00
C SER A 87 3.19 16.47 -7.72
N CYS A 88 3.22 16.89 -6.45
CA CYS A 88 2.92 18.28 -6.05
C CYS A 88 3.93 19.27 -6.64
N GLU A 89 5.23 18.97 -6.57
CA GLU A 89 6.28 19.82 -7.15
C GLU A 89 6.09 19.99 -8.66
N GLN A 90 5.86 18.90 -9.40
CA GLN A 90 5.62 18.92 -10.84
C GLN A 90 4.33 19.70 -11.18
N ALA A 91 3.25 19.50 -10.43
CA ALA A 91 2.01 20.23 -10.63
C ALA A 91 2.21 21.75 -10.41
N SER A 92 2.92 22.14 -9.34
CA SER A 92 3.19 23.55 -9.05
C SER A 92 4.08 24.20 -10.11
N GLN A 93 5.09 23.48 -10.61
CA GLN A 93 5.93 23.95 -11.72
C GLN A 93 5.14 24.20 -13.02
N LEU A 94 4.02 23.49 -13.22
CA LEU A 94 3.10 23.67 -14.33
C LEU A 94 2.00 24.73 -14.05
N GLY A 95 2.07 25.43 -12.91
CA GLY A 95 1.17 26.52 -12.55
C GLY A 95 0.00 26.13 -11.65
N ALA A 96 -0.02 24.92 -11.07
CA ALA A 96 -1.04 24.58 -10.08
C ALA A 96 -0.81 25.34 -8.76
N GLU A 97 -1.89 25.92 -8.22
CA GLU A 97 -1.91 26.53 -6.89
C GLU A 97 -2.21 25.46 -5.84
N LEU A 98 -1.32 25.29 -4.85
CA LEU A 98 -1.43 24.28 -3.82
C LEU A 98 -1.69 24.93 -2.45
N HIS A 99 -2.86 24.65 -1.89
CA HIS A 99 -3.28 25.14 -0.57
C HIS A 99 -3.18 24.03 0.47
N PHE A 100 -2.19 24.13 1.36
CA PHE A 100 -1.96 23.16 2.43
C PHE A 100 -2.48 23.66 3.79
N GLN A 101 -2.72 22.72 4.70
CA GLN A 101 -3.25 22.98 6.05
C GLN A 101 -4.54 23.82 6.00
N GLU A 102 -5.35 23.57 4.98
CA GLU A 102 -6.58 24.30 4.69
C GLU A 102 -7.69 23.28 4.43
N PRO A 103 -8.26 22.66 5.48
CA PRO A 103 -9.31 21.69 5.32
C PRO A 103 -10.53 22.28 4.61
N VAL A 104 -11.07 21.54 3.64
CA VAL A 104 -12.38 21.82 3.05
C VAL A 104 -13.46 21.54 4.09
N VAL A 105 -14.35 22.50 4.29
CA VAL A 105 -15.48 22.42 5.21
C VAL A 105 -16.73 21.97 4.46
N SER A 106 -16.99 22.55 3.29
CA SER A 106 -18.13 22.20 2.44
C SER A 106 -17.88 22.59 0.99
N TRP A 107 -18.73 22.08 0.10
CA TRP A 107 -18.79 22.54 -1.28
C TRP A 107 -20.24 22.49 -1.75
N GLN A 108 -20.55 23.28 -2.76
CA GLN A 108 -21.87 23.27 -3.40
C GLN A 108 -21.75 23.54 -4.90
N LYS A 109 -22.64 22.94 -5.68
CA LYS A 109 -22.79 23.27 -7.10
C LYS A 109 -23.69 24.49 -7.25
N ASN A 110 -23.27 25.46 -8.03
CA ASN A 110 -24.08 26.63 -8.41
C ASN A 110 -24.30 26.65 -9.94
N ARG A 111 -24.91 27.72 -10.47
CA ARG A 111 -25.19 27.84 -11.91
C ARG A 111 -23.94 27.94 -12.78
N HIS A 112 -22.80 28.34 -12.21
CA HIS A 112 -21.55 28.64 -12.92
C HIS A 112 -20.43 27.62 -12.65
N GLY A 113 -20.69 26.61 -11.81
CA GLY A 113 -19.69 25.62 -11.41
C GLY A 113 -19.87 25.18 -9.96
N PHE A 114 -18.78 25.20 -9.21
CA PHE A 114 -18.69 24.79 -7.82
C PHE A 114 -18.13 25.93 -6.98
N GLU A 115 -18.66 26.07 -5.77
CA GLU A 115 -18.07 26.86 -4.70
C GLU A 115 -17.55 25.91 -3.63
N VAL A 116 -16.29 26.09 -3.22
CA VAL A 116 -15.64 25.33 -2.15
C VAL A 116 -15.34 26.28 -1.00
N VAL A 117 -15.79 25.91 0.20
CA VAL A 117 -15.53 26.64 1.44
C VAL A 117 -14.51 25.87 2.26
N THR A 118 -13.44 26.54 2.65
CA THR A 118 -12.37 25.98 3.50
C THR A 118 -12.37 26.66 4.87
N SER A 119 -11.45 26.26 5.73
CA SER A 119 -11.20 26.95 7.00
C SER A 119 -10.57 28.34 6.84
N LYS A 120 -10.02 28.69 5.66
CA LYS A 120 -9.32 29.96 5.42
C LYS A 120 -9.92 30.83 4.32
N GLY A 121 -10.80 30.29 3.48
CA GLY A 121 -11.31 31.02 2.32
C GLY A 121 -12.43 30.34 1.55
N ARG A 122 -12.73 30.92 0.38
CA ARG A 122 -13.72 30.45 -0.58
C ARG A 122 -13.12 30.45 -1.98
N TYR A 123 -13.38 29.38 -2.73
CA TYR A 123 -12.85 29.17 -4.07
C TYR A 123 -13.98 28.83 -5.02
N GLN A 124 -13.82 29.21 -6.28
CA GLN A 124 -14.76 28.88 -7.35
C GLN A 124 -14.04 28.10 -8.46
N SER A 125 -14.70 27.09 -9.01
CA SER A 125 -14.18 26.32 -10.13
C SER A 125 -15.31 25.79 -11.02
N GLU A 126 -15.03 25.56 -12.31
CA GLU A 126 -16.01 24.95 -13.21
C GLU A 126 -16.18 23.44 -12.95
N ARG A 127 -15.13 22.80 -12.43
CA ARG A 127 -15.04 21.36 -12.16
C ARG A 127 -14.48 21.12 -10.77
N LEU A 128 -14.98 20.08 -10.13
CA LEU A 128 -14.54 19.64 -8.81
C LEU A 128 -14.22 18.15 -8.84
N VAL A 129 -13.03 17.79 -8.34
CA VAL A 129 -12.63 16.40 -8.10
C VAL A 129 -12.42 16.25 -6.59
N VAL A 130 -13.10 15.27 -5.97
CA VAL A 130 -13.02 15.02 -4.53
C VAL A 130 -12.26 13.72 -4.29
N THR A 131 -11.07 13.82 -3.71
CA THR A 131 -10.17 12.69 -3.39
C THR A 131 -9.66 12.77 -1.95
N ALA A 132 -10.56 13.01 -0.99
CA ALA A 132 -10.24 13.24 0.42
C ALA A 132 -10.01 11.96 1.25
N GLY A 133 -9.87 10.80 0.60
CA GLY A 133 -9.58 9.52 1.25
C GLY A 133 -10.59 9.16 2.34
N ALA A 134 -10.11 8.91 3.56
CA ALA A 134 -10.94 8.56 4.71
C ALA A 134 -11.99 9.63 5.07
N TRP A 135 -11.82 10.89 4.64
CA TRP A 135 -12.76 11.98 4.86
C TRP A 135 -13.85 12.10 3.79
N ASN A 136 -13.85 11.24 2.76
CA ASN A 136 -14.84 11.31 1.68
C ASN A 136 -16.28 11.26 2.18
N SER A 137 -16.58 10.44 3.20
CA SER A 137 -17.92 10.34 3.80
C SER A 137 -18.43 11.64 4.44
N ARG A 138 -17.53 12.60 4.72
CA ARG A 138 -17.87 13.94 5.23
C ARG A 138 -18.18 14.92 4.12
N LEU A 139 -17.43 14.83 3.03
CA LEU A 139 -17.56 15.75 1.88
C LEU A 139 -18.61 15.28 0.87
N ILE A 140 -18.91 13.98 0.82
CA ILE A 140 -19.90 13.36 -0.05
C ILE A 140 -20.75 12.41 0.80
N GLN A 141 -21.88 12.90 1.28
CA GLN A 141 -22.71 12.17 2.25
C GLN A 141 -23.27 10.87 1.68
N GLU A 142 -23.47 10.82 0.37
CA GLU A 142 -23.96 9.66 -0.39
C GLU A 142 -23.00 8.47 -0.31
N THR A 143 -21.72 8.70 0.01
CA THR A 143 -20.75 7.61 0.20
C THR A 143 -20.83 6.97 1.59
N LYS A 144 -21.50 7.59 2.57
CA LYS A 144 -21.57 7.08 3.96
C LYS A 144 -22.04 5.63 4.06
N PRO A 145 -23.07 5.16 3.33
CA PRO A 145 -23.52 3.77 3.42
C PRO A 145 -22.52 2.76 2.83
N PHE A 146 -21.60 3.22 1.99
CA PHE A 146 -20.69 2.37 1.20
C PHE A 146 -19.23 2.46 1.67
N LEU A 147 -18.90 3.41 2.54
CA LEU A 147 -17.53 3.68 2.96
C LEU A 147 -17.40 3.48 4.47
N ARG A 148 -16.51 2.56 4.85
CA ARG A 148 -16.09 2.33 6.24
C ARG A 148 -14.60 2.57 6.35
N VAL A 149 -14.20 3.43 7.29
CA VAL A 149 -12.79 3.70 7.56
C VAL A 149 -12.28 2.72 8.61
N HIS A 150 -11.09 2.19 8.36
CA HIS A 150 -10.45 1.21 9.24
C HIS A 150 -9.06 1.65 9.65
N ARG A 151 -8.69 1.36 10.90
CA ARG A 151 -7.31 1.52 11.38
C ARG A 151 -6.50 0.28 11.03
N VAL A 152 -5.40 0.49 10.32
CA VAL A 152 -4.45 -0.55 9.90
C VAL A 152 -3.03 -0.07 10.22
N PRO A 153 -2.43 -0.49 11.35
CA PRO A 153 -1.07 -0.11 11.70
C PRO A 153 -0.05 -0.82 10.80
N LEU A 154 1.13 -0.23 10.70
CA LEU A 154 2.30 -0.78 10.03
C LEU A 154 3.39 -0.99 11.08
N PHE A 155 4.15 -2.08 10.96
CA PHE A 155 5.19 -2.42 11.93
C PHE A 155 6.54 -2.55 11.23
N TRP A 156 7.58 -2.07 11.91
CA TRP A 156 8.97 -2.20 11.51
C TRP A 156 9.68 -3.05 12.56
N PHE A 157 10.45 -4.02 12.09
CA PHE A 157 11.21 -4.93 12.94
C PHE A 157 12.67 -4.92 12.51
N ASP A 158 13.58 -5.13 13.45
CA ASP A 158 14.98 -5.41 13.12
C ASP A 158 15.05 -6.62 12.17
N SER A 159 15.55 -6.38 10.97
CA SER A 159 15.65 -7.37 9.91
C SER A 159 16.68 -8.46 10.21
N LYS A 160 17.65 -8.20 11.10
CA LYS A 160 18.86 -9.01 11.33
C LYS A 160 19.63 -9.31 10.03
N GLY A 161 19.49 -8.45 9.02
CA GLY A 161 20.09 -8.64 7.69
C GLY A 161 19.49 -9.78 6.87
N LEU A 162 18.33 -10.32 7.26
CA LEU A 162 17.65 -11.43 6.58
C LEU A 162 16.86 -10.98 5.35
N PHE A 163 16.47 -9.71 5.28
CA PHE A 163 15.57 -9.17 4.25
C PHE A 163 16.28 -8.26 3.25
N LYS A 164 17.61 -8.36 3.15
CA LYS A 164 18.43 -7.50 2.30
C LYS A 164 18.13 -7.65 0.82
N LYS A 165 17.95 -6.51 0.14
CA LYS A 165 17.79 -6.45 -1.31
C LYS A 165 19.00 -7.03 -2.05
N GLU A 166 20.20 -6.85 -1.49
CA GLU A 166 21.45 -7.38 -2.06
C GLU A 166 21.50 -8.91 -2.06
N LYS A 167 20.69 -9.56 -1.19
CA LYS A 167 20.50 -11.02 -1.19
C LYS A 167 19.40 -11.47 -2.14
N GLY A 168 18.81 -10.57 -2.92
CA GLY A 168 17.72 -10.86 -3.85
C GLY A 168 16.37 -11.06 -3.18
N VAL A 169 16.18 -10.61 -1.94
CA VAL A 169 14.90 -10.75 -1.23
C VAL A 169 13.86 -9.81 -1.86
N PRO A 170 12.74 -10.33 -2.39
CA PRO A 170 11.70 -9.49 -3.00
C PRO A 170 10.78 -8.86 -1.95
N CYS A 171 9.88 -7.98 -2.39
CA CYS A 171 8.66 -7.73 -1.62
C CYS A 171 7.86 -9.04 -1.49
N PHE A 172 7.08 -9.17 -0.43
CA PHE A 172 6.42 -10.43 -0.14
C PHE A 172 5.02 -10.24 0.44
N ALA A 173 4.17 -11.22 0.19
CA ALA A 173 2.90 -11.37 0.87
C ALA A 173 2.62 -12.83 1.20
N PHE A 174 1.80 -13.06 2.23
CA PHE A 174 1.42 -14.38 2.70
C PHE A 174 -0.09 -14.45 2.83
N ASP A 175 -0.73 -15.34 2.09
CA ASP A 175 -2.13 -15.72 2.24
C ASP A 175 -2.20 -17.00 3.08
N LEU A 176 -2.32 -16.83 4.39
CA LEU A 176 -2.26 -17.90 5.40
C LEU A 176 -3.57 -17.97 6.20
N PRO A 177 -3.84 -19.09 6.89
CA PRO A 177 -5.03 -19.21 7.75
C PRO A 177 -5.18 -18.10 8.79
N GLU A 178 -4.07 -17.54 9.26
CA GLU A 178 -4.02 -16.44 10.23
C GLU A 178 -4.36 -15.08 9.63
N GLY A 179 -4.34 -14.95 8.30
CA GLY A 179 -4.69 -13.75 7.55
C GLY A 179 -3.71 -13.44 6.41
N PHE A 180 -3.98 -12.32 5.75
CA PHE A 180 -3.14 -11.81 4.68
C PHE A 180 -2.06 -10.88 5.23
N PHE A 181 -0.79 -11.24 5.11
CA PHE A 181 0.34 -10.42 5.53
C PHE A 181 1.05 -9.86 4.31
N TYR A 182 1.65 -8.68 4.44
CA TYR A 182 2.54 -8.16 3.40
C TYR A 182 3.71 -7.38 4.00
N GLY A 183 4.82 -7.44 3.31
CA GLY A 183 6.06 -6.80 3.71
C GLY A 183 6.95 -6.43 2.53
N PHE A 184 8.02 -5.75 2.88
CA PHE A 184 8.92 -5.11 1.93
C PHE A 184 10.34 -5.59 2.19
N THR A 185 11.21 -5.46 1.20
CA THR A 185 12.65 -5.62 1.41
C THR A 185 13.13 -4.69 2.53
N GLU A 186 14.24 -5.08 3.17
CA GLU A 186 14.89 -4.28 4.20
C GLU A 186 15.21 -2.87 3.73
N SER A 187 14.99 -1.90 4.63
CA SER A 187 15.41 -0.51 4.47
C SER A 187 15.97 -0.02 5.80
N GLY A 188 17.20 0.50 5.80
CA GLY A 188 17.83 1.01 7.01
C GLY A 188 18.06 -0.02 8.12
N GLY A 189 18.16 -1.31 7.78
CA GLY A 189 18.29 -2.41 8.75
C GLY A 189 16.95 -2.92 9.30
N GLU A 190 15.82 -2.34 8.89
CA GLU A 190 14.49 -2.76 9.33
C GLU A 190 13.70 -3.40 8.20
N VAL A 191 12.81 -4.32 8.55
CA VAL A 191 11.81 -4.90 7.65
C VAL A 191 10.43 -4.40 8.05
N LYS A 192 9.71 -3.80 7.08
CA LYS A 192 8.32 -3.40 7.28
C LYS A 192 7.40 -4.58 7.00
N VAL A 193 6.60 -4.99 7.97
CA VAL A 193 5.59 -6.03 7.80
C VAL A 193 4.31 -5.70 8.54
N THR A 194 3.17 -6.02 7.95
CA THR A 194 1.88 -5.90 8.62
C THR A 194 0.93 -7.03 8.22
N ILE A 195 -0.16 -7.15 8.97
CA ILE A 195 -1.33 -7.92 8.61
C ILE A 195 -2.36 -6.97 7.97
N HIS A 196 -2.88 -7.34 6.80
CA HIS A 196 -3.97 -6.65 6.12
C HIS A 196 -5.31 -6.95 6.79
N ARG A 197 -5.38 -6.65 8.10
CA ARG A 197 -6.56 -6.82 8.94
C ARG A 197 -6.84 -5.53 9.67
N PRO A 198 -8.07 -5.00 9.58
CA PRO A 198 -8.51 -3.90 10.42
C PRO A 198 -8.41 -4.22 11.91
N LEU A 199 -7.88 -3.28 12.70
CA LEU A 199 -7.95 -3.35 14.17
C LEU A 199 -9.22 -2.71 14.74
N GLY A 200 -9.92 -1.91 13.95
CA GLY A 200 -11.14 -1.24 14.37
C GLY A 200 -11.75 -0.39 13.25
N VAL A 201 -12.97 0.07 13.48
CA VAL A 201 -13.63 1.09 12.66
C VAL A 201 -13.25 2.46 13.21
N VAL A 202 -12.97 3.39 12.32
CA VAL A 202 -12.66 4.79 12.66
C VAL A 202 -13.87 5.64 12.30
N GLU A 203 -14.58 6.13 13.31
CA GLU A 203 -15.74 7.02 13.10
C GLU A 203 -15.32 8.42 12.64
N ASN A 204 -14.23 8.93 13.21
CA ASN A 204 -13.68 10.24 12.92
C ASN A 204 -12.19 10.16 12.58
N PRO A 205 -11.81 10.19 11.29
CA PRO A 205 -10.41 10.11 10.88
C PRO A 205 -9.54 11.29 11.35
N SER A 206 -10.15 12.42 11.74
CA SER A 206 -9.45 13.58 12.33
C SER A 206 -9.16 13.40 13.82
N GLU A 207 -9.88 12.53 14.52
CA GLU A 207 -9.77 12.31 15.97
C GLU A 207 -9.14 10.96 16.32
N GLU A 208 -8.82 10.15 15.31
CA GLU A 208 -8.21 8.83 15.51
C GLU A 208 -6.85 8.93 16.21
N ASN A 209 -6.66 8.12 17.27
CA ASN A 209 -5.36 7.99 17.89
C ASN A 209 -4.43 7.13 17.00
N ARG A 210 -3.42 7.78 16.45
CA ARG A 210 -2.46 7.16 15.53
C ARG A 210 -1.25 6.52 16.22
N GLU A 211 -1.17 6.60 17.54
CA GLU A 211 -0.14 5.90 18.30
C GLU A 211 -0.29 4.39 18.11
N VAL A 212 0.79 3.74 17.68
CA VAL A 212 0.85 2.28 17.52
C VAL A 212 1.38 1.68 18.81
N LYS A 213 0.61 0.77 19.40
CA LYS A 213 0.99 0.08 20.63
C LYS A 213 1.65 -1.25 20.32
N LYS A 214 2.59 -1.68 21.16
CA LYS A 214 3.35 -2.92 20.96
C LYS A 214 2.44 -4.15 20.90
N GLU A 215 1.33 -4.14 21.64
CA GLU A 215 0.35 -5.23 21.71
C GLU A 215 -0.45 -5.40 20.41
N GLU A 216 -0.42 -4.40 19.54
CA GLU A 216 -1.09 -4.41 18.23
C GLU A 216 -0.25 -5.14 17.17
N ALA A 217 1.05 -5.31 17.42
CA ALA A 217 1.93 -6.06 16.53
C ALA A 217 1.45 -7.51 16.41
N PRO A 218 1.51 -8.11 15.21
CA PRO A 218 1.23 -9.52 15.04
C PRO A 218 2.06 -10.36 16.01
N LYS A 219 1.39 -11.18 16.83
CA LYS A 219 2.06 -12.04 17.83
C LYS A 219 2.92 -13.13 17.20
N GLN A 220 2.56 -13.52 15.98
CA GLN A 220 3.28 -14.50 15.18
C GLN A 220 3.37 -13.94 13.76
N LEU A 221 4.59 -13.83 13.27
CA LEU A 221 4.88 -13.52 11.89
C LEU A 221 5.28 -14.82 11.19
N PRO A 222 4.98 -14.99 9.89
CA PRO A 222 5.38 -16.17 9.12
C PRO A 222 6.89 -16.23 8.84
N PHE A 223 7.70 -15.44 9.54
CA PHE A 223 9.14 -15.33 9.42
C PHE A 223 9.73 -14.86 10.76
N PHE A 224 11.03 -15.10 10.94
CA PHE A 224 11.78 -15.13 12.20
C PHE A 224 11.56 -16.41 13.03
N PRO A 225 12.64 -17.13 13.40
CA PRO A 225 12.54 -18.25 14.33
C PRO A 225 12.10 -17.75 15.72
N LYS A 226 11.35 -18.61 16.42
CA LYS A 226 11.05 -18.46 17.85
C LYS A 226 12.32 -18.42 18.69
#